data_AF-A0A7Y5HCG3-F1
#
_entry.id   AF-A0A7Y5HCG3-F1
#
_cell.length_a   1.000
_cell.length_b   1.000
_cell.length_c   1.000
_cell.angle_alpha   90.00
_cell.angle_beta   90.00
_cell.angle_gamma   90.00
#
_symmetry.space_group_name_H-M   'P 1'
#
loop_
_entity.id
_entity.type
_entity.pdbx_description
1 polymer ?
#
loop_
_entity_poly.entity_id
_entity_poly.type
_entity_poly.pdbx_seq_one_letter_code
_entity_poly.pdbx_strand_id
1 'polypeptide(L)'
;MQTAAAQGEPAVRVSTAAPPVAWDGGPDGLVRGPWNRLALEAARRFVETRGAWARVLLVTGGEGTGKTSLLGAIENGLRDSGARRPATMRIGSEDFLRQFTYAVTHNRMGAFRQKFRSAEILLFDDVDRLAHRPATQAEFLHMFDHLDAAGRGIVLTCRIRPREIQGLTRTLQSRLASAMQVRLEPPDEPGRRSLVQAAALRERRTLPPEV
;
A
#
# COMPACT_ATOMS: atom_id res chain seq x y z
N MET A 1 24.11 -53.81 37.66
CA MET A 1 24.39 -52.36 37.52
C MET A 1 24.47 -52.04 36.05
N GLN A 2 23.57 -51.18 35.58
CA GLN A 2 23.45 -50.68 34.21
C GLN A 2 24.57 -49.68 33.90
N THR A 3 25.12 -49.72 32.69
CA THR A 3 25.48 -48.49 31.97
C THR A 3 25.47 -48.78 30.47
N ALA A 4 24.52 -48.16 29.77
CA ALA A 4 24.21 -48.38 28.38
C ALA A 4 25.11 -47.54 27.47
N ALA A 5 25.65 -48.18 26.43
CA ALA A 5 26.22 -47.51 25.27
C ALA A 5 25.08 -47.15 24.31
N ALA A 6 24.92 -45.87 23.99
CA ALA A 6 24.06 -45.40 22.90
C ALA A 6 24.90 -44.52 21.96
N GLN A 7 25.23 -45.07 20.80
CA GLN A 7 25.67 -44.35 19.62
C GLN A 7 24.50 -44.32 18.63
N GLY A 8 24.23 -43.13 18.06
CA GLY A 8 23.13 -42.81 17.15
C GLY A 8 22.48 -41.51 17.62
N GLU A 9 22.44 -40.38 16.92
CA GLU A 9 22.53 -40.08 15.48
C GLU A 9 23.18 -38.69 15.31
N PRO A 10 23.81 -38.37 14.17
CA PRO A 10 24.17 -36.99 13.85
C PRO A 10 22.88 -36.25 13.46
N ALA A 11 22.47 -35.27 14.27
CA ALA A 11 21.34 -34.40 13.93
C ALA A 11 21.68 -33.58 12.68
N VAL A 12 21.22 -34.07 11.53
CA VAL A 12 21.27 -33.41 10.23
C VAL A 12 20.40 -32.15 10.27
N ARG A 13 20.95 -31.10 9.67
CA ARG A 13 20.51 -29.71 9.63
C ARG A 13 19.01 -29.55 9.29
N VAL A 14 18.28 -28.83 10.13
CA VAL A 14 17.01 -28.22 9.72
C VAL A 14 17.31 -27.03 8.81
N SER A 15 17.43 -27.31 7.51
CA SER A 15 17.24 -26.31 6.46
C SER A 15 15.78 -26.37 6.03
N THR A 16 14.92 -25.58 6.66
CA THR A 16 13.55 -25.34 6.20
C THR A 16 13.12 -23.92 6.53
N ALA A 17 13.75 -22.96 5.88
CA ALA A 17 13.02 -21.79 5.41
C ALA A 17 13.48 -21.61 3.97
N ALA A 18 12.62 -21.99 3.02
CA ALA A 18 12.77 -21.54 1.66
C ALA A 18 13.00 -20.01 1.72
N PRO A 19 13.96 -19.45 0.95
CA PRO A 19 14.17 -18.01 0.95
C PRO A 19 12.82 -17.32 0.72
N PRO A 20 12.53 -16.17 1.36
CA PRO A 20 11.31 -15.44 1.06
C PRO A 20 11.30 -15.25 -0.44
N VAL A 21 10.35 -15.92 -1.11
CA VAL A 21 10.18 -15.85 -2.56
C VAL A 21 10.03 -14.38 -2.85
N ALA A 22 11.09 -13.79 -3.39
CA ALA A 22 11.06 -12.42 -3.77
C ALA A 22 9.94 -12.31 -4.81
N TRP A 23 9.32 -11.14 -4.83
CA TRP A 23 8.79 -10.71 -6.08
C TRP A 23 9.99 -10.33 -6.93
N ASP A 24 10.55 -11.33 -7.59
CA ASP A 24 11.67 -11.22 -8.48
C ASP A 24 11.21 -10.34 -9.67
N GLY A 25 11.49 -9.04 -9.62
CA GLY A 25 11.43 -8.19 -10.82
C GLY A 25 10.34 -7.10 -10.88
N GLY A 26 9.91 -6.52 -9.76
CA GLY A 26 9.19 -5.22 -9.76
C GLY A 26 9.97 -4.15 -8.98
N PRO A 27 9.96 -2.86 -9.38
CA PRO A 27 10.98 -1.85 -9.00
C PRO A 27 11.16 -1.52 -7.51
N ASP A 28 10.38 -2.13 -6.62
CA ASP A 28 10.44 -1.85 -5.17
C ASP A 28 10.58 -3.05 -4.24
N GLY A 29 10.91 -4.25 -4.73
CA GLY A 29 11.42 -5.38 -3.91
C GLY A 29 10.88 -5.47 -2.49
N LEU A 30 9.57 -5.64 -2.33
CA LEU A 30 8.94 -5.82 -1.02
C LEU A 30 9.18 -7.26 -0.56
N VAL A 31 9.81 -7.44 0.59
CA VAL A 31 10.00 -8.77 1.19
C VAL A 31 8.63 -9.36 1.50
N ARG A 32 8.31 -10.48 0.85
CA ARG A 32 7.05 -11.19 1.03
C ARG A 32 7.10 -12.02 2.32
N GLY A 33 6.03 -11.93 3.11
CA GLY A 33 5.83 -12.75 4.29
C GLY A 33 4.36 -12.86 4.67
N PRO A 34 4.02 -13.63 5.72
CA PRO A 34 2.63 -13.79 6.16
C PRO A 34 1.90 -12.46 6.41
N TRP A 35 2.60 -11.44 6.91
CA TRP A 35 2.07 -10.12 7.29
C TRP A 35 1.65 -9.22 6.11
N ASN A 36 2.10 -9.53 4.89
CA ASN A 36 1.80 -8.72 3.70
C ASN A 36 1.38 -9.53 2.46
N ARG A 37 1.35 -10.87 2.55
CA ARG A 37 1.04 -11.76 1.42
C ARG A 37 -0.26 -11.40 0.70
N LEU A 38 -1.34 -11.18 1.45
CA LEU A 38 -2.65 -10.85 0.86
C LEU A 38 -2.65 -9.47 0.20
N ALA A 39 -2.02 -8.48 0.84
CA ALA A 39 -1.91 -7.13 0.30
C ALA A 39 -1.06 -7.10 -0.98
N LEU A 40 0.05 -7.85 -1.02
CA LEU A 40 0.89 -8.01 -2.20
C LEU A 40 0.12 -8.69 -3.34
N GLU A 41 -0.69 -9.71 -3.06
CA GLU A 41 -1.48 -10.39 -4.08
C GLU A 41 -2.61 -9.50 -4.63
N ALA A 42 -3.29 -8.74 -3.77
CA ALA A 42 -4.28 -7.77 -4.20
C ALA A 42 -3.63 -6.65 -5.05
N ALA A 43 -2.46 -6.15 -4.64
CA ALA A 43 -1.70 -5.17 -5.39
C ALA A 43 -1.30 -5.70 -6.77
N ARG A 44 -0.80 -6.95 -6.85
CA ARG A 44 -0.54 -7.65 -8.12
C ARG A 44 -1.72 -7.63 -9.04
N ARG A 45 -2.83 -8.15 -8.53
CA ARG A 45 -4.03 -8.36 -9.32
C ARG A 45 -4.62 -7.02 -9.75
N PHE A 46 -4.51 -5.99 -8.90
CA PHE A 46 -4.87 -4.62 -9.27
C PHE A 46 -4.01 -4.08 -10.41
N VAL A 47 -2.68 -4.28 -10.38
CA VAL A 47 -1.77 -3.86 -11.45
C VAL A 47 -2.05 -4.61 -12.75
N GLU A 48 -2.13 -5.95 -12.70
CA GLU A 48 -2.37 -6.82 -13.86
C GLU A 48 -3.69 -6.48 -14.56
N THR A 49 -4.74 -6.23 -13.77
CA THR A 49 -6.08 -5.92 -14.29
C THR A 49 -6.37 -4.43 -14.42
N ARG A 50 -5.45 -3.57 -13.97
CA ARG A 50 -5.56 -2.10 -13.95
C ARG A 50 -6.85 -1.60 -13.28
N GLY A 51 -7.17 -2.20 -12.14
CA GLY A 51 -8.37 -1.89 -11.38
C GLY A 51 -9.66 -2.55 -11.89
N ALA A 52 -9.60 -3.38 -12.95
CA ALA A 52 -10.79 -4.10 -13.41
C ALA A 52 -11.22 -5.20 -12.42
N TRP A 53 -10.28 -5.83 -11.69
CA TRP A 53 -10.61 -6.80 -10.63
C TRP A 53 -11.27 -6.14 -9.42
N ALA A 54 -10.70 -5.02 -8.96
CA ALA A 54 -11.21 -4.23 -7.86
C ALA A 54 -11.02 -2.76 -8.19
N ARG A 55 -12.12 -2.05 -8.39
CA ARG A 55 -12.11 -0.63 -8.77
C ARG A 55 -11.53 0.23 -7.66
N VAL A 56 -11.88 -0.09 -6.42
CA VAL A 56 -11.39 0.59 -5.22
C VAL A 56 -10.69 -0.43 -4.34
N LEU A 57 -9.38 -0.26 -4.14
CA LEU A 57 -8.55 -1.04 -3.25
C LEU A 57 -8.14 -0.17 -2.06
N LEU A 58 -8.49 -0.60 -0.85
CA LEU A 58 -8.11 0.08 0.39
C LEU A 58 -7.08 -0.76 1.16
N VAL A 59 -5.89 -0.20 1.34
CA VAL A 59 -4.80 -0.79 2.12
C VAL A 59 -4.80 -0.20 3.53
N THR A 60 -5.08 -1.04 4.51
CA THR A 60 -5.11 -0.66 5.93
C THR A 60 -3.86 -1.16 6.66
N GLY A 61 -3.36 -0.43 7.65
CA GLY A 61 -2.24 -0.90 8.48
C GLY A 61 -1.60 0.19 9.32
N GLY A 62 -1.02 -0.18 10.45
CA GLY A 62 -0.37 0.77 11.37
C GLY A 62 0.81 1.54 10.76
N GLU A 63 1.46 2.37 11.55
CA GLU A 63 2.68 3.06 11.12
C GLU A 63 3.80 2.05 10.84
N GLY A 64 4.64 2.34 9.84
CA GLY A 64 5.76 1.47 9.50
C GLY A 64 5.41 0.11 8.85
N THR A 65 4.14 -0.21 8.59
CA THR A 65 3.76 -1.50 7.96
C THR A 65 4.01 -1.57 6.45
N GLY A 66 4.49 -0.48 5.83
CA GLY A 66 4.82 -0.45 4.40
C GLY A 66 3.69 -0.01 3.47
N LYS A 67 2.66 0.68 3.97
CA LYS A 67 1.53 1.20 3.14
C LYS A 67 2.01 2.06 1.96
N THR A 68 2.81 3.09 2.24
CA THR A 68 3.36 4.00 1.21
C THR A 68 4.28 3.25 0.25
N SER A 69 5.07 2.30 0.75
CA SER A 69 5.94 1.45 -0.09
C SER A 69 5.12 0.55 -1.02
N LEU A 70 4.01 -0.03 -0.55
CA LEU A 70 3.10 -0.81 -1.38
C LEU A 70 2.42 0.06 -2.44
N LEU A 71 2.02 1.28 -2.09
CA LEU A 71 1.46 2.24 -3.03
C LEU A 71 2.48 2.61 -4.14
N GLY A 72 3.74 2.81 -3.77
CA GLY A 72 4.85 3.03 -4.71
C GLY A 72 5.09 1.81 -5.61
N ALA A 73 5.06 0.61 -5.07
CA ALA A 73 5.18 -0.63 -5.84
C ALA A 73 4.04 -0.78 -6.87
N ILE A 74 2.81 -0.43 -6.50
CA ILE A 74 1.66 -0.40 -7.44
C ILE A 74 1.90 0.65 -8.53
N GLU A 75 2.32 1.87 -8.16
CA GLU A 75 2.63 2.93 -9.13
C GLU A 75 3.68 2.48 -10.16
N ASN A 76 4.74 1.83 -9.66
CA ASN A 76 5.83 1.32 -10.47
C ASN A 76 5.38 0.19 -11.40
N GLY A 77 4.63 -0.79 -10.90
CA GLY A 77 4.07 -1.86 -11.74
C GLY A 77 3.12 -1.34 -12.83
N LEU A 78 2.34 -0.30 -12.53
CA LEU A 78 1.49 0.37 -13.54
C LEU A 78 2.32 1.14 -14.58
N ARG A 79 3.46 1.70 -14.18
CA ARG A 79 4.39 2.41 -15.08
C ARG A 79 5.07 1.44 -16.05
N ASP A 80 5.45 0.27 -15.57
CA ASP A 80 6.16 -0.75 -16.35
C ASP A 80 5.24 -1.49 -17.35
N SER A 81 3.94 -1.19 -17.34
CA SER A 81 2.94 -1.75 -18.27
C SER A 81 3.05 -1.26 -19.73
N GLY A 82 4.13 -0.56 -20.09
CA GLY A 82 4.50 -0.20 -21.46
C GLY A 82 3.48 0.69 -22.20
N ALA A 83 3.26 0.42 -23.49
CA ALA A 83 2.43 1.25 -24.38
C ALA A 83 0.95 1.39 -23.97
N ARG A 84 0.49 0.58 -23.00
CA ARG A 84 -0.86 0.70 -22.44
C ARG A 84 -0.85 1.22 -21.01
N ARG A 85 0.18 1.96 -20.59
CA ARG A 85 0.30 2.57 -19.26
C ARG A 85 -0.92 3.47 -18.99
N PRO A 86 -1.68 3.24 -17.90
CA PRO A 86 -2.77 4.13 -17.53
C PRO A 86 -2.24 5.47 -17.04
N ALA A 87 -3.00 6.55 -17.21
CA ALA A 87 -2.69 7.83 -16.59
C ALA A 87 -2.83 7.73 -15.05
N THR A 88 -1.73 7.43 -14.37
CA THR A 88 -1.68 7.25 -12.91
C THR A 88 -1.35 8.56 -12.20
N MET A 89 -2.11 8.91 -11.17
CA MET A 89 -1.86 10.05 -10.30
C MET A 89 -1.64 9.60 -8.86
N ARG A 90 -0.48 9.93 -8.27
CA ARG A 90 -0.23 9.75 -6.85
C ARG A 90 -0.33 11.07 -6.09
N ILE A 91 -0.99 11.05 -4.94
CA ILE A 91 -1.10 12.20 -4.05
C ILE A 91 -1.32 11.75 -2.60
N GLY A 92 -0.74 12.44 -1.63
CA GLY A 92 -1.05 12.23 -0.21
C GLY A 92 -2.11 13.21 0.29
N SER A 93 -2.81 12.87 1.38
CA SER A 93 -3.80 13.75 2.01
C SER A 93 -3.33 15.19 2.28
N GLU A 94 -2.08 15.38 2.71
CA GLU A 94 -1.54 16.72 2.99
C GLU A 94 -1.30 17.54 1.71
N ASP A 95 -0.82 16.88 0.66
CA ASP A 95 -0.65 17.51 -0.65
C ASP A 95 -1.99 17.85 -1.27
N PHE A 96 -2.99 16.98 -1.11
CA PHE A 96 -4.35 17.22 -1.52
C PHE A 96 -4.94 18.44 -0.81
N LEU A 97 -4.81 18.49 0.52
CA LEU A 97 -5.25 19.64 1.32
C LEU A 97 -4.57 20.94 0.87
N ARG A 98 -3.24 20.94 0.73
CA ARG A 98 -2.49 22.13 0.32
C ARG A 98 -2.94 22.63 -1.06
N GLN A 99 -3.10 21.72 -2.03
CA GLN A 99 -3.56 22.07 -3.37
C GLN A 99 -5.01 22.57 -3.37
N PHE A 100 -5.87 21.96 -2.54
CA PHE A 100 -7.25 22.38 -2.37
C PHE A 100 -7.32 23.80 -1.80
N THR A 101 -6.64 24.07 -0.69
CA THR A 101 -6.59 25.41 -0.08
C THR A 101 -6.06 26.44 -1.06
N TYR A 102 -4.97 26.14 -1.77
CA TYR A 102 -4.43 27.03 -2.80
C TYR A 102 -5.47 27.34 -3.89
N ALA A 103 -6.18 26.32 -4.38
CA ALA A 103 -7.18 26.47 -5.42
C ALA A 103 -8.40 27.28 -4.97
N VAL A 104 -8.82 27.14 -3.71
CA VAL A 104 -9.88 27.97 -3.11
C VAL A 104 -9.44 29.42 -3.03
N THR A 105 -8.27 29.70 -2.44
CA THR A 105 -7.77 31.08 -2.24
C THR A 105 -7.54 31.83 -3.55
N HIS A 106 -7.11 31.14 -4.60
CA HIS A 106 -6.77 31.77 -5.90
C HIS A 106 -7.86 31.61 -6.96
N ASN A 107 -9.06 31.17 -6.58
CA ASN A 107 -10.18 30.90 -7.49
C ASN A 107 -9.79 29.96 -8.67
N ARG A 108 -8.99 28.92 -8.38
CA ARG A 108 -8.49 27.92 -9.36
C ARG A 108 -9.11 26.53 -9.18
N MET A 109 -10.30 26.45 -8.58
CA MET A 109 -11.00 25.19 -8.36
C MET A 109 -11.28 24.40 -9.64
N GLY A 110 -11.52 25.08 -10.76
CA GLY A 110 -11.70 24.42 -12.06
C GLY A 110 -10.49 23.60 -12.49
N ALA A 111 -9.30 24.21 -12.43
CA ALA A 111 -8.03 23.56 -12.77
C ALA A 111 -7.68 22.43 -11.80
N PHE A 112 -7.92 22.66 -10.49
CA PHE A 112 -7.74 21.65 -9.46
C PHE A 112 -8.58 20.40 -9.76
N ARG A 113 -9.88 20.54 -10.04
CA ARG A 113 -10.74 19.39 -10.38
C ARG A 113 -10.32 18.73 -11.69
N GLN A 114 -9.98 19.51 -12.71
CA GLN A 114 -9.57 18.98 -14.01
C GLN A 114 -8.34 18.08 -13.91
N LYS A 115 -7.39 18.43 -13.04
CA LYS A 115 -6.20 17.62 -12.75
C LYS A 115 -6.56 16.19 -12.35
N PHE A 116 -7.58 15.98 -11.52
CA PHE A 116 -7.96 14.63 -11.07
C PHE A 116 -8.84 13.90 -12.08
N ARG A 117 -9.65 14.61 -12.87
CA ARG A 117 -10.54 13.98 -13.88
C ARG A 117 -9.79 13.25 -15.00
N SER A 118 -8.55 13.63 -15.29
CA SER A 118 -7.74 12.96 -16.31
C SER A 118 -7.06 11.68 -15.80
N ALA A 119 -7.13 11.39 -14.50
CA ALA A 119 -6.52 10.19 -13.93
C ALA A 119 -7.35 8.95 -14.27
N GLU A 120 -6.70 7.92 -14.83
CA GLU A 120 -7.29 6.61 -15.01
C GLU A 120 -7.13 5.74 -13.77
N ILE A 121 -6.06 5.99 -13.00
CA ILE A 121 -5.81 5.39 -11.69
C ILE A 121 -5.38 6.47 -10.71
N LEU A 122 -6.07 6.57 -9.57
CA LEU A 122 -5.69 7.41 -8.43
C LEU A 122 -5.02 6.57 -7.35
N LEU A 123 -3.86 6.99 -6.87
CA LEU A 123 -3.15 6.44 -5.72
C LEU A 123 -3.14 7.51 -4.62
N PHE A 124 -3.95 7.31 -3.58
CA PHE A 124 -4.16 8.30 -2.52
C PHE A 124 -3.64 7.78 -1.18
N ASP A 125 -2.66 8.48 -0.60
CA ASP A 125 -1.99 8.04 0.63
C ASP A 125 -2.57 8.73 1.88
N ASP A 126 -2.68 7.97 2.97
CA ASP A 126 -3.10 8.37 4.31
C ASP A 126 -4.46 9.10 4.35
N VAL A 127 -5.53 8.49 3.82
CA VAL A 127 -6.89 9.10 3.75
C VAL A 127 -7.47 9.48 5.11
N ASP A 128 -7.03 8.81 6.18
CA ASP A 128 -7.40 9.14 7.57
C ASP A 128 -6.99 10.56 7.97
N ARG A 129 -5.96 11.14 7.34
CA ARG A 129 -5.53 12.53 7.60
C ARG A 129 -6.50 13.58 7.05
N LEU A 130 -7.58 13.19 6.38
CA LEU A 130 -8.69 14.07 6.03
C LEU A 130 -9.67 14.29 7.21
N ALA A 131 -9.54 13.53 8.31
CA ALA A 131 -10.35 13.68 9.50
C ALA A 131 -10.42 15.14 9.99
N HIS A 132 -11.59 15.53 10.50
CA HIS A 132 -11.87 16.87 11.04
C HIS A 132 -11.73 18.03 10.03
N ARG A 133 -11.66 17.73 8.73
CA ARG A 133 -11.56 18.72 7.64
C ARG A 133 -12.75 18.60 6.68
N PRO A 134 -13.96 19.05 7.07
CA PRO A 134 -15.20 18.75 6.34
C PRO A 134 -15.20 19.26 4.89
N ALA A 135 -14.69 20.46 4.64
CA ALA A 135 -14.59 21.00 3.27
C ALA A 135 -13.66 20.15 2.38
N THR A 136 -12.52 19.73 2.91
CA THR A 136 -11.56 18.89 2.19
C THR A 136 -12.11 17.48 1.98
N GLN A 137 -12.82 16.91 2.95
CA GLN A 137 -13.51 15.62 2.80
C GLN A 137 -14.59 15.67 1.73
N ALA A 138 -15.38 16.75 1.67
CA ALA A 138 -16.41 16.92 0.65
C ALA A 138 -15.80 16.99 -0.76
N GLU A 139 -14.71 17.75 -0.93
CA GLU A 139 -14.04 17.83 -2.23
C GLU A 139 -13.33 16.51 -2.60
N PHE A 140 -12.74 15.80 -1.64
CA PHE A 140 -12.22 14.44 -1.86
C PHE A 140 -13.33 13.48 -2.29
N LEU A 141 -14.49 13.52 -1.63
CA LEU A 141 -15.63 12.67 -1.96
C LEU A 141 -16.14 12.95 -3.37
N HIS A 142 -16.23 14.21 -3.79
CA HIS A 142 -16.57 14.57 -5.17
C HIS A 142 -15.58 13.99 -6.19
N MET A 143 -14.28 14.04 -5.90
CA MET A 143 -13.27 13.42 -6.75
C MET A 143 -13.42 11.90 -6.80
N PHE A 144 -13.60 11.27 -5.64
CA PHE A 144 -13.76 9.83 -5.50
C PHE A 144 -14.97 9.34 -6.28
N ASP A 145 -16.14 9.92 -6.06
CA ASP A 145 -17.38 9.53 -6.73
C ASP A 145 -17.28 9.76 -8.25
N HIS A 146 -16.60 10.82 -8.70
CA HIS A 146 -16.36 11.04 -10.13
C HIS A 146 -15.51 9.94 -10.75
N LEU A 147 -14.39 9.58 -10.13
CA LEU A 147 -13.50 8.53 -10.63
C LEU A 147 -14.17 7.16 -10.60
N ASP A 148 -14.92 6.86 -9.53
CA ASP A 148 -15.63 5.59 -9.42
C ASP A 148 -16.81 5.50 -10.41
N ALA A 149 -17.56 6.57 -10.63
CA ALA A 149 -18.59 6.59 -11.68
C ALA A 149 -17.98 6.45 -13.09
N ALA A 150 -16.80 7.03 -13.32
CA ALA A 150 -16.10 7.01 -14.60
C ALA A 150 -15.34 5.71 -14.89
N GLY A 151 -15.53 4.66 -14.10
CA GLY A 151 -14.89 3.39 -14.40
C GLY A 151 -13.43 3.31 -13.95
N ARG A 152 -12.88 4.32 -13.27
CA ARG A 152 -11.44 4.45 -12.96
C ARG A 152 -11.01 3.67 -11.72
N GLY A 153 -9.72 3.32 -11.66
CA GLY A 153 -9.12 2.62 -10.54
C GLY A 153 -8.73 3.59 -9.42
N ILE A 154 -8.92 3.17 -8.16
CA ILE A 154 -8.61 3.96 -6.98
C ILE A 154 -7.90 3.04 -5.98
N VAL A 155 -6.71 3.42 -5.55
CA VAL A 155 -6.00 2.77 -4.44
C VAL A 155 -5.85 3.78 -3.32
N LEU A 156 -6.31 3.41 -2.14
CA LEU A 156 -6.28 4.24 -0.95
C LEU A 156 -5.44 3.57 0.12
N THR A 157 -4.80 4.34 0.99
CA THR A 157 -4.20 3.81 2.21
C THR A 157 -4.82 4.48 3.44
N CYS A 158 -4.90 3.74 4.54
CA CYS A 158 -5.32 4.29 5.83
C CYS A 158 -4.65 3.58 7.01
N ARG A 159 -4.49 4.29 8.13
CA ARG A 159 -3.84 3.73 9.33
C ARG A 159 -4.72 2.75 10.11
N ILE A 160 -6.00 3.07 10.22
CA ILE A 160 -7.01 2.32 10.98
C ILE A 160 -8.22 2.04 10.09
N ARG A 161 -9.12 1.15 10.51
CA ARG A 161 -10.28 0.77 9.68
C ARG A 161 -11.19 1.97 9.43
N PRO A 162 -11.84 2.11 8.26
CA PRO A 162 -12.68 3.26 7.95
C PRO A 162 -13.71 3.63 9.01
N ARG A 163 -14.35 2.62 9.61
CA ARG A 163 -15.38 2.79 10.65
C ARG A 163 -14.82 3.33 11.99
N GLU A 164 -13.51 3.18 12.21
CA GLU A 164 -12.82 3.60 13.43
C GLU A 164 -12.22 5.01 13.30
N ILE A 165 -12.16 5.58 12.09
CA ILE A 165 -11.58 6.91 11.87
C ILE A 165 -12.55 7.99 12.36
N GLN A 166 -12.27 8.50 13.56
CA GLN A 166 -12.98 9.65 14.11
C GLN A 166 -12.77 10.89 13.24
N GLY A 167 -13.81 11.71 13.10
CA GLY A 167 -13.75 12.94 12.31
C GLY A 167 -13.92 12.77 10.81
N LEU A 168 -14.07 11.55 10.27
CA LEU A 168 -14.59 11.35 8.91
C LEU A 168 -16.12 11.41 8.88
N THR A 169 -16.68 11.97 7.82
CA THR A 169 -18.12 11.91 7.58
C THR A 169 -18.60 10.47 7.39
N ARG A 170 -19.82 10.17 7.84
CA ARG A 170 -20.44 8.83 7.66
C ARG A 170 -20.46 8.39 6.20
N THR A 171 -20.70 9.34 5.28
CA THR A 171 -20.70 9.07 3.83
C THR A 171 -19.34 8.58 3.36
N LEU A 172 -18.26 9.29 3.72
CA LEU A 172 -16.91 8.89 3.34
C LEU A 172 -16.51 7.55 3.98
N GLN A 173 -16.82 7.34 5.26
CA GLN A 173 -16.59 6.05 5.93
C GLN A 173 -17.31 4.90 5.21
N SER A 174 -18.55 5.11 4.76
CA SER A 174 -19.34 4.11 4.03
C SER A 174 -18.71 3.76 2.68
N ARG A 175 -18.28 4.78 1.91
CA ARG A 175 -17.56 4.57 0.65
C ARG A 175 -16.28 3.77 0.85
N LEU A 176 -15.44 4.17 1.80
CA LEU A 176 -14.21 3.46 2.12
C LEU A 176 -14.48 2.02 2.58
N ALA A 177 -15.53 1.78 3.36
CA ALA A 177 -15.90 0.44 3.82
C ALA A 177 -16.40 -0.48 2.69
N SER A 178 -16.93 0.08 1.60
CA SER A 178 -17.34 -0.69 0.41
C SER A 178 -16.18 -1.13 -0.50
N ALA A 179 -14.97 -0.60 -0.28
CA ALA A 179 -13.78 -0.96 -1.05
C ALA A 179 -13.32 -2.40 -0.78
N MET A 180 -12.57 -2.97 -1.73
CA MET A 180 -11.79 -4.18 -1.48
C MET A 180 -10.71 -3.86 -0.45
N GLN A 181 -10.80 -4.45 0.74
CA GLN A 181 -9.91 -4.13 1.85
C GLN A 181 -8.84 -5.21 2.03
N VAL A 182 -7.60 -4.77 2.11
CA VAL A 182 -6.46 -5.60 2.52
C VAL A 182 -5.75 -4.96 3.70
N ARG A 183 -5.16 -5.79 4.54
CA ARG A 183 -4.43 -5.35 5.73
C ARG A 183 -2.95 -5.68 5.60
N LEU A 184 -2.13 -4.70 5.96
CA LEU A 184 -0.71 -4.87 6.23
C LEU A 184 -0.54 -4.95 7.75
N GLU A 185 0.10 -6.03 8.17
CA GLU A 185 0.43 -6.27 9.57
C GLU A 185 1.91 -5.99 9.81
N PRO A 186 2.31 -5.64 11.04
CA PRO A 186 3.71 -5.53 11.37
C PRO A 186 4.39 -6.91 11.19
N PRO A 187 5.59 -6.95 10.58
CA PRO A 187 6.37 -8.18 10.47
C PRO A 187 6.77 -8.71 11.86
N ASP A 188 6.91 -10.02 11.95
CA ASP A 188 7.51 -10.69 13.10
C ASP A 188 9.03 -10.47 13.15
N GLU A 189 9.69 -11.01 14.17
CA GLU A 189 11.14 -10.84 14.35
C GLU A 189 11.96 -11.35 13.14
N PRO A 190 11.70 -12.56 12.61
CA PRO A 190 12.35 -13.02 11.37
C PRO A 190 12.05 -12.15 10.16
N GLY A 191 10.80 -11.67 10.03
CA GLY A 191 10.39 -10.78 8.96
C GLY A 191 11.08 -9.42 8.99
N ARG A 192 11.27 -8.86 10.20
CA ARG A 192 12.02 -7.60 10.40
C ARG A 192 13.47 -7.75 9.98
N ARG A 193 14.16 -8.83 10.39
CA ARG A 193 15.54 -9.10 9.93
C ARG A 193 15.61 -9.19 8.42
N SER A 194 14.67 -9.91 7.81
CA SER A 194 14.61 -10.05 6.35
C SER A 194 14.44 -8.71 5.64
N LEU A 195 13.60 -7.82 6.18
CA LEU A 195 13.41 -6.45 5.65
C LEU A 195 14.67 -5.59 5.79
N VAL A 196 15.35 -5.66 6.94
CA VAL A 196 16.61 -4.92 7.19
C VAL A 196 17.71 -5.41 6.25
N GLN A 197 17.86 -6.71 6.08
CA GLN A 197 18.80 -7.31 5.13
C GLN A 197 18.51 -6.88 3.70
N ALA A 198 17.23 -6.92 3.29
CA ALA A 198 16.84 -6.46 1.96
C ALA A 198 17.12 -4.96 1.75
N ALA A 199 16.88 -4.12 2.75
CA ALA A 199 17.18 -2.68 2.69
C ALA A 199 18.70 -2.45 2.57
N ALA A 200 19.51 -3.14 3.37
CA ALA A 200 20.96 -3.02 3.32
C ALA A 200 21.56 -3.44 1.97
N LEU A 201 21.06 -4.54 1.39
CA LEU A 201 21.45 -4.99 0.06
C LEU A 201 21.15 -3.94 -1.02
N ARG A 202 19.98 -3.28 -0.95
CA ARG A 202 19.59 -2.21 -1.89
C ARG A 202 20.46 -0.98 -1.76
N GLU A 203 20.85 -0.63 -0.54
CA GLU A 203 21.76 0.48 -0.25
C GLU A 203 23.24 0.12 -0.42
N ARG A 204 23.55 -1.13 -0.80
CA ARG A 204 24.92 -1.68 -0.89
C ARG A 204 25.71 -1.48 0.42
N ARG A 205 25.02 -1.61 1.56
CA ARG A 205 25.61 -1.58 2.89
C ARG A 205 25.81 -3.00 3.42
N THR A 206 26.95 -3.24 4.04
CA THR A 206 27.19 -4.43 4.87
C THR A 206 26.57 -4.24 6.24
N LEU A 207 25.74 -5.20 6.67
CA LEU A 207 25.23 -5.26 8.03
C LEU A 207 26.23 -5.98 8.93
N PRO A 208 26.40 -5.55 10.20
CA PRO A 208 27.14 -6.34 11.18
C PRO A 208 26.49 -7.72 11.36
N PRO A 209 27.26 -8.78 11.68
CA PRO A 209 26.75 -10.15 11.83
C PRO A 209 25.76 -10.34 13.00
N GLU A 210 25.59 -9.33 13.84
CA GLU A 210 24.79 -9.31 15.06
C GLU A 210 23.47 -8.52 14.93
N VAL A 211 23.07 -8.18 13.70
CA VAL A 211 21.79 -7.52 13.35
C VAL A 211 20.88 -8.42 12.51
#